data_AF-X1I1D7-F1
#
_entry.id   AF-X1I1D7-F1
#
_cell.length_a   1.000
_cell.length_b   1.000
_cell.length_c   1.000
_cell.angle_alpha   90.00
_cell.angle_beta   90.00
_cell.angle_gamma   90.00
#
_symmetry.space_group_name_H-M   'P 1'
#
loop_
_entity.id
_entity.type
_entity.pdbx_description
1 polymer ?
#
loop_
_entity_poly.entity_id
_entity_poly.type
_entity_poly.pdbx_seq_one_letter_code
_entity_poly.pdbx_strand_id
1 'polypeptide(L)'
;MAKKLIKVMNTAFRDGFQSVFGARVYTKDFLPAVEAAKDAGISHFESGGGARFQSLYFYCNEDAFDMMDAFRETVGPDVNLQTLARGINVVGLDSQSRDIINLHARLFKKHGVTTIRNFDALNDVNNLDYSGRCIKE
;
A
#
# COMPACT_ATOMS: atom_id res chain seq x y z
N MET A 1 -30.89 -7.12 -19.11
CA MET A 1 -29.92 -7.56 -18.08
C MET A 1 -29.76 -6.44 -17.06
N ALA A 2 -29.74 -6.75 -15.76
CA ALA A 2 -29.45 -5.73 -14.74
C ALA A 2 -28.03 -5.17 -14.94
N LYS A 3 -27.86 -3.85 -14.79
CA LYS A 3 -26.53 -3.22 -14.89
C LYS A 3 -25.66 -3.71 -13.73
N LYS A 4 -24.47 -4.23 -14.02
CA LYS A 4 -23.48 -4.60 -13.00
C LYS A 4 -22.70 -3.35 -12.59
N LEU A 5 -22.60 -3.11 -11.29
CA LEU A 5 -21.74 -2.05 -10.76
C LEU A 5 -20.27 -2.50 -10.82
N ILE A 6 -19.42 -1.69 -11.44
CA ILE A 6 -17.98 -1.92 -11.48
C ILE A 6 -17.36 -1.27 -10.24
N LYS A 7 -16.65 -2.07 -9.45
CA LYS A 7 -15.85 -1.57 -8.33
C LYS A 7 -14.52 -1.06 -8.86
N VAL A 8 -14.08 0.09 -8.37
CA VAL A 8 -12.84 0.74 -8.77
C VAL A 8 -11.95 0.95 -7.55
N MET A 9 -10.64 0.88 -7.76
CA MET A 9 -9.63 1.23 -6.78
C MET A 9 -8.86 2.43 -7.28
N ASN A 10 -8.71 3.46 -6.45
CA ASN A 10 -7.93 4.64 -6.80
C ASN A 10 -6.43 4.39 -6.56
N THR A 11 -5.63 4.43 -7.63
CA THR A 11 -4.18 4.24 -7.59
C THR A 11 -3.38 5.54 -7.61
N ALA A 12 -4.04 6.71 -7.69
CA ALA A 12 -3.37 8.00 -7.84
C ALA A 12 -2.31 8.24 -6.76
N PHE A 13 -2.62 7.86 -5.51
CA PHE A 13 -1.80 8.16 -4.33
C PHE A 13 -0.65 7.17 -4.08
N ARG A 14 -0.49 6.13 -4.92
CA ARG A 14 0.63 5.18 -4.86
C ARG A 14 1.25 5.00 -6.23
N ASP A 15 0.63 4.21 -7.10
CA ASP A 15 1.17 3.94 -8.44
C ASP A 15 1.21 5.20 -9.29
N GLY A 16 0.20 6.07 -9.21
CA GLY A 16 0.17 7.34 -9.94
C GLY A 16 1.37 8.22 -9.60
N PHE A 17 1.63 8.44 -8.30
CA PHE A 17 2.82 9.18 -7.86
C PHE A 17 4.13 8.49 -8.24
N GLN A 18 4.20 7.16 -8.17
CA GLN A 18 5.38 6.41 -8.55
C GLN A 18 5.69 6.56 -10.05
N SER A 19 4.67 6.48 -10.90
CA SER A 19 4.81 6.57 -12.35
C SER A 19 5.13 8.00 -12.83
N VAL A 20 4.54 9.03 -12.22
CA VAL A 20 4.63 10.41 -12.72
C VAL A 20 5.70 11.23 -12.00
N PHE A 21 5.83 11.05 -10.68
CA PHE A 21 6.69 11.88 -9.83
C PHE A 21 7.83 11.08 -9.17
N GLY A 22 8.04 9.82 -9.57
CA GLY A 22 9.03 8.95 -8.96
C GLY A 22 8.77 8.69 -7.46
N ALA A 23 7.51 8.75 -7.04
CA ALA A 23 7.04 8.60 -5.65
C ALA A 23 7.48 9.69 -4.66
N ARG A 24 8.08 10.79 -5.16
CA ARG A 24 8.59 11.92 -4.37
C ARG A 24 7.51 12.98 -4.11
N VAL A 25 6.49 12.59 -3.35
CA VAL A 25 5.39 13.48 -2.95
C VAL A 25 5.31 13.51 -1.44
N TYR A 26 5.33 14.71 -0.85
CA TYR A 26 5.21 14.90 0.60
C TYR A 26 3.81 14.56 1.07
N THR A 27 3.71 13.96 2.26
CA THR A 27 2.45 13.43 2.79
C THR A 27 1.39 14.51 2.91
N LYS A 28 1.72 15.63 3.56
CA LYS A 28 0.80 16.76 3.77
C LYS A 28 0.23 17.36 2.48
N ASP A 29 0.95 17.26 1.36
CA ASP A 29 0.57 17.93 0.13
C ASP A 29 -0.58 17.21 -0.60
N PHE A 30 -0.72 15.89 -0.40
CA PHE A 30 -1.77 15.11 -1.07
C PHE A 30 -2.92 14.66 -0.16
N LEU A 31 -2.79 14.75 1.17
CA LEU A 31 -3.87 14.37 2.09
C LEU A 31 -5.21 15.09 1.81
N PRO A 32 -5.25 16.40 1.49
CA PRO A 32 -6.51 17.06 1.12
C PRO A 32 -7.18 16.44 -0.11
N ALA A 33 -6.39 15.93 -1.07
CA ALA A 33 -6.92 15.25 -2.24
C ALA A 33 -7.43 13.84 -1.91
N VAL A 34 -6.84 13.17 -0.92
CA VAL A 34 -7.34 11.88 -0.39
C VAL A 34 -8.69 12.07 0.28
N GLU A 35 -8.83 13.09 1.12
CA GLU A 35 -10.10 13.45 1.78
C GLU A 35 -11.20 13.74 0.74
N ALA A 36 -10.91 14.61 -0.23
CA ALA A 36 -11.84 14.92 -1.32
C ALA A 36 -12.24 13.67 -2.12
N ALA A 37 -11.29 12.76 -2.39
CA ALA A 37 -11.57 11.51 -3.08
C ALA A 37 -12.48 10.56 -2.26
N LYS A 38 -12.27 10.49 -0.94
CA LYS A 38 -13.13 9.72 -0.04
C LYS A 38 -14.53 10.33 0.05
N ASP A 39 -14.66 11.65 0.13
CA ASP A 39 -15.95 12.34 0.17
C ASP A 39 -16.72 12.23 -1.16
N ALA A 40 -16.01 12.08 -2.27
CA ALA A 40 -16.60 11.71 -3.57
C ALA A 40 -17.11 10.25 -3.64
N GLY A 41 -16.94 9.46 -2.57
CA GLY A 41 -17.46 8.09 -2.45
C GLY A 41 -16.48 6.99 -2.82
N ILE A 42 -15.19 7.29 -3.00
CA ILE A 42 -14.17 6.26 -3.20
C ILE A 42 -13.92 5.54 -1.87
N SER A 43 -14.03 4.21 -1.89
CA SER A 43 -13.90 3.35 -0.71
C SER A 43 -12.78 2.31 -0.84
N HIS A 44 -12.01 2.35 -1.93
CA HIS A 44 -10.85 1.47 -2.14
C HIS A 44 -9.70 2.28 -2.71
N PHE A 45 -8.63 2.40 -1.94
CA PHE A 45 -7.42 3.13 -2.31
C PHE A 45 -6.23 2.21 -2.32
N GLU A 46 -5.31 2.48 -3.23
CA GLU A 46 -3.94 2.03 -3.08
C GLU A 46 -3.14 3.13 -2.36
N SER A 47 -2.75 2.86 -1.11
CA SER A 47 -2.26 3.90 -0.19
C SER A 47 -0.77 3.81 0.13
N GLY A 48 -0.09 2.72 -0.26
CA GLY A 48 1.32 2.56 0.06
C GLY A 48 1.96 1.25 -0.42
N GLY A 49 3.10 0.92 0.18
CA GLY A 49 3.96 -0.17 -0.30
C GLY A 49 4.74 0.20 -1.56
N GLY A 50 5.35 -0.80 -2.20
CA GLY A 50 6.23 -0.59 -3.35
C GLY A 50 7.31 0.46 -3.09
N ALA A 51 7.62 1.30 -4.10
CA ALA A 51 8.64 2.34 -3.98
C ALA A 51 8.21 3.50 -3.06
N ARG A 52 6.90 3.66 -2.81
CA ARG A 52 6.39 4.75 -1.96
C ARG A 52 6.88 4.61 -0.52
N PHE A 53 6.99 3.38 0.00
CA PHE A 53 7.51 3.12 1.33
C PHE A 53 8.97 3.59 1.47
N GLN A 54 9.82 3.28 0.48
CA GLN A 54 11.24 3.64 0.48
C GLN A 54 11.48 5.13 0.18
N SER A 55 10.69 5.70 -0.73
CA SER A 55 10.84 7.09 -1.16
C SER A 55 10.66 8.09 -0.01
N LEU A 56 9.82 7.77 0.97
CA LEU A 56 9.62 8.59 2.16
C LEU A 56 10.92 8.77 2.94
N TYR A 57 11.60 7.66 3.22
CA TYR A 57 12.88 7.67 3.91
C TYR A 57 14.02 8.22 3.06
N PHE A 58 14.10 7.88 1.78
CA PHE A 58 15.25 8.24 0.93
C PHE A 58 15.22 9.68 0.42
N TYR A 59 14.02 10.22 0.15
CA TYR A 59 13.90 11.48 -0.60
C TYR A 59 13.02 12.53 0.07
N CYS A 60 12.07 12.13 0.91
CA CYS A 60 11.17 13.08 1.57
C CYS A 60 11.56 13.37 3.03
N ASN A 61 12.45 12.56 3.63
CA ASN A 61 12.78 12.64 5.04
C ASN A 61 11.54 12.57 5.94
N GLU A 62 10.61 11.68 5.58
CA GLU A 62 9.35 11.40 6.27
C GLU A 62 9.31 9.93 6.69
N ASP A 63 8.59 9.61 7.76
CA ASP A 63 8.36 8.22 8.17
C ASP A 63 7.18 7.60 7.39
N ALA A 64 7.38 6.37 6.90
CA ALA A 64 6.38 5.70 6.10
C ALA A 64 5.17 5.21 6.90
N PHE A 65 5.37 4.81 8.15
CA PHE A 65 4.30 4.38 9.04
C PHE A 65 3.46 5.57 9.50
N ASP A 66 4.08 6.71 9.79
CA ASP A 66 3.32 7.94 10.10
C ASP A 66 2.43 8.37 8.92
N MET A 67 2.94 8.25 7.69
CA MET A 67 2.14 8.50 6.48
C MET A 67 0.97 7.52 6.36
N MET A 68 1.18 6.24 6.64
CA MET A 68 0.13 5.22 6.60
C MET A 68 -0.97 5.50 7.64
N ASP A 69 -0.58 5.89 8.85
CA ASP A 69 -1.51 6.24 9.93
C ASP A 69 -2.31 7.50 9.56
N ALA A 70 -1.66 8.55 9.04
CA ALA A 70 -2.34 9.75 8.58
C ALA A 70 -3.30 9.48 7.40
N PHE A 71 -2.93 8.59 6.47
CA PHE A 71 -3.81 8.17 5.39
C PHE A 71 -5.05 7.48 5.95
N ARG A 72 -4.86 6.52 6.88
CA ARG A 72 -5.96 5.80 7.53
C ARG A 72 -6.88 6.74 8.31
N GLU A 73 -6.34 7.68 9.06
CA GLU A 73 -7.11 8.70 9.77
C GLU A 73 -7.97 9.53 8.78
N THR A 74 -7.37 9.95 7.67
CA THR A 74 -8.03 10.78 6.64
C THR A 74 -9.21 10.05 5.98
N VAL A 75 -9.06 8.77 5.65
CA VAL A 75 -10.14 8.03 4.96
C VAL A 75 -11.15 7.36 5.89
N GLY A 76 -10.80 7.17 7.17
CA GLY A 76 -11.61 6.45 8.16
C GLY A 76 -11.48 4.92 8.09
N PRO A 77 -12.06 4.19 9.06
CA PRO A 77 -11.82 2.76 9.25
C PRO A 77 -12.49 1.85 8.20
N ASP A 78 -13.58 2.28 7.59
CA ASP A 78 -14.40 1.44 6.68
C ASP A 78 -13.85 1.35 5.26
N VAL A 79 -12.83 2.16 4.94
CA VAL A 79 -12.21 2.22 3.62
C VAL A 79 -11.18 1.09 3.45
N ASN A 80 -11.21 0.41 2.30
CA ASN A 80 -10.21 -0.59 1.96
C ASN A 80 -8.90 0.09 1.54
N LEU A 81 -7.88 -0.02 2.38
CA LEU A 81 -6.53 0.42 2.06
C LEU A 81 -5.71 -0.76 1.58
N GLN A 82 -5.24 -0.66 0.34
CA GLN A 82 -4.42 -1.68 -0.29
C GLN A 82 -2.98 -1.21 -0.45
N THR A 83 -2.04 -2.11 -0.19
CA THR A 83 -0.62 -1.91 -0.53
C THR A 83 -0.13 -2.98 -1.51
N LEU A 84 1.05 -2.74 -2.08
CA LEU A 84 1.75 -3.68 -2.94
C LEU A 84 2.99 -4.24 -2.22
N ALA A 85 3.10 -5.57 -2.17
CA ALA A 85 4.26 -6.30 -1.68
C ALA A 85 4.76 -7.29 -2.74
N ARG A 86 6.08 -7.48 -2.79
CA ARG A 86 6.75 -8.37 -3.75
C ARG A 86 7.25 -9.62 -3.05
N GLY A 87 6.40 -10.64 -2.90
CA GLY A 87 6.75 -11.98 -2.43
C GLY A 87 7.74 -11.96 -1.25
N ILE A 88 8.90 -12.59 -1.45
CA ILE A 88 9.97 -12.68 -0.44
C ILE A 88 10.74 -11.37 -0.22
N ASN A 89 10.63 -10.39 -1.12
CA ASN A 89 11.27 -9.08 -0.97
C ASN A 89 10.41 -8.11 -0.15
N VAL A 90 9.10 -8.36 -0.01
CA VAL A 90 8.12 -7.43 0.58
C VAL A 90 8.22 -6.02 -0.03
N VAL A 91 8.63 -5.02 0.74
CA VAL A 91 8.93 -3.64 0.31
C VAL A 91 10.44 -3.35 0.26
N GLY A 92 11.28 -4.37 0.40
CA GLY A 92 12.74 -4.31 0.29
C GLY A 92 13.24 -4.37 -1.16
N LEU A 93 14.51 -4.00 -1.34
CA LEU A 93 15.22 -4.13 -2.62
C LEU A 93 15.73 -5.56 -2.84
N ASP A 94 16.06 -6.26 -1.75
CA ASP A 94 16.57 -7.63 -1.75
C ASP A 94 15.60 -8.60 -1.06
N SER A 95 15.85 -9.90 -1.23
CA SER A 95 15.09 -10.96 -0.56
C SER A 95 15.25 -10.85 0.95
N GLN A 96 14.14 -10.99 1.67
CA GLN A 96 14.08 -10.83 3.11
C GLN A 96 13.99 -12.19 3.81
N SER A 97 14.47 -12.24 5.04
CA SER A 97 14.30 -13.40 5.91
C SER A 97 12.84 -13.56 6.35
N ARG A 98 12.45 -14.76 6.79
CA ARG A 98 11.07 -15.10 7.15
C ARG A 98 10.50 -14.27 8.30
N ASP A 99 11.34 -13.89 9.24
CA ASP A 99 11.00 -12.99 10.35
C ASP A 99 10.66 -11.58 9.84
N ILE A 100 11.42 -11.04 8.89
CA ILE A 100 11.12 -9.73 8.27
C ILE A 100 9.84 -9.79 7.43
N ILE A 101 9.62 -10.87 6.67
CA ILE A 101 8.39 -11.03 5.88
C ILE A 101 7.15 -11.04 6.78
N ASN A 102 7.21 -11.78 7.90
CA ASN A 102 6.14 -11.80 8.90
C ASN A 102 5.96 -10.43 9.56
N LEU A 103 7.06 -9.79 9.95
CA LEU A 103 7.03 -8.47 10.57
C LEU A 103 6.39 -7.42 9.65
N HIS A 104 6.68 -7.45 8.35
CA HIS A 104 6.04 -6.59 7.35
C HIS A 104 4.51 -6.73 7.39
N ALA A 105 3.99 -7.96 7.32
CA ALA A 105 2.53 -8.18 7.33
C ALA A 105 1.89 -7.66 8.64
N ARG A 106 2.52 -7.94 9.78
CA ARG A 106 2.04 -7.50 11.11
C ARG A 106 2.05 -5.97 11.25
N LEU A 107 3.12 -5.31 10.82
CA LEU A 107 3.23 -3.86 10.90
C LEU A 107 2.25 -3.19 9.94
N PHE A 108 2.11 -3.67 8.71
CA PHE A 108 1.17 -3.07 7.76
C PHE A 108 -0.28 -3.19 8.26
N LYS A 109 -0.66 -4.34 8.82
CA LYS A 109 -1.97 -4.53 9.49
C LYS A 109 -2.16 -3.59 10.68
N LYS A 110 -1.11 -3.43 11.52
CA LYS A 110 -1.12 -2.49 12.66
C LYS A 110 -1.35 -1.04 12.20
N HIS A 111 -0.71 -0.63 11.12
CA HIS A 111 -0.82 0.71 10.53
C HIS A 111 -1.97 0.83 9.52
N GLY A 112 -3.04 0.05 9.74
CA GLY A 112 -4.32 0.23 9.07
C GLY A 112 -4.42 -0.29 7.64
N VAL A 113 -3.47 -1.06 7.11
CA VAL A 113 -3.64 -1.71 5.80
C VAL A 113 -4.66 -2.83 5.88
N THR A 114 -5.63 -2.81 4.95
CA THR A 114 -6.70 -3.82 4.87
C THR A 114 -6.32 -4.97 3.95
N THR A 115 -5.70 -4.66 2.81
CA THR A 115 -5.38 -5.64 1.77
C THR A 115 -3.91 -5.50 1.35
N ILE A 116 -3.19 -6.61 1.24
CA ILE A 116 -1.85 -6.61 0.64
C ILE A 116 -1.94 -7.37 -0.69
N ARG A 117 -1.73 -6.66 -1.80
CA ARG A 117 -1.56 -7.28 -3.11
C ARG A 117 -0.15 -7.83 -3.18
N ASN A 118 -0.03 -9.16 -3.15
CA ASN A 118 1.24 -9.86 -3.18
C ASN A 118 1.53 -10.38 -4.59
N PHE A 119 2.73 -10.11 -5.12
CA PHE A 119 3.14 -10.58 -6.44
C PHE A 119 4.61 -11.02 -6.47
N ASP A 120 4.96 -11.83 -7.45
CA ASP A 120 6.34 -12.23 -7.75
C ASP A 120 6.67 -11.80 -9.18
N ALA A 121 7.88 -11.32 -9.41
CA ALA A 121 8.27 -10.75 -10.70
C ALA A 121 8.29 -11.79 -11.85
N LEU A 122 8.48 -13.07 -11.53
CA LEU A 122 8.55 -14.18 -12.47
C LEU A 122 7.38 -15.16 -12.31
N ASN A 123 6.37 -14.80 -11.51
CA ASN A 123 5.25 -15.65 -11.14
C ASN A 123 5.67 -16.98 -10.47
N ASP A 124 6.78 -16.98 -9.73
CA ASP A 124 7.13 -18.13 -8.89
C ASP A 124 6.25 -18.15 -7.64
N VAL A 125 5.31 -19.09 -7.61
CA VAL A 125 4.37 -19.28 -6.50
C VAL A 125 5.06 -19.63 -5.18
N ASN A 126 6.27 -20.21 -5.22
CA ASN A 126 7.02 -20.54 -4.01
C ASN A 126 7.46 -19.27 -3.25
N ASN A 127 7.71 -18.17 -3.97
CA ASN A 127 8.02 -16.88 -3.37
C ASN A 127 6.78 -16.20 -2.74
N LEU A 128 5.58 -16.67 -3.10
CA LEU A 128 4.31 -16.13 -2.62
C LEU A 128 3.73 -16.90 -1.45
N ASP A 129 4.08 -18.18 -1.28
CA ASP A 129 3.45 -19.05 -0.29
C ASP A 129 3.60 -18.51 1.15
N TYR A 130 4.84 -18.29 1.59
CA TYR A 130 5.09 -17.87 2.96
C TYR A 130 4.59 -16.45 3.24
N SER A 131 4.84 -15.51 2.32
CA SER A 131 4.36 -14.13 2.43
C SER A 131 2.82 -14.06 2.42
N GLY A 132 2.16 -14.86 1.58
CA GLY A 132 0.70 -14.97 1.53
C GLY A 132 0.09 -15.51 2.83
N ARG A 133 0.74 -16.50 3.48
CA ARG A 133 0.32 -16.99 4.80
C ARG A 133 0.40 -15.91 5.87
N CYS A 134 1.51 -15.18 5.93
CA CYS A 134 1.68 -14.08 6.90
C CYS A 134 0.65 -12.95 6.71
N ILE A 135 0.21 -12.68 5.47
CA ILE A 135 -0.82 -11.65 5.19
C ILE A 135 -2.20 -12.07 5.71
N LYS A 136 -2.50 -13.37 5.69
CA LYS A 136 -3.81 -13.92 6.08
C LYS A 136 -4.01 -13.99 7.60
N GLU A 137 -2.94 -14.28 8.34
CA GLU A 137 -2.92 -14.39 9.80
C GLU A 137 -3.19 -13.04 10.51
#